data_AF-A0A2E2QKV1-F1
#
_entry.id   AF-A0A2E2QKV1-F1
#
_cell.length_a   1.000
_cell.length_b   1.000
_cell.length_c   1.000
_cell.angle_alpha   90.00
_cell.angle_beta   90.00
_cell.angle_gamma   90.00
#
_symmetry.space_group_name_H-M   'P 1'
#
loop_
_entity.id
_entity.type
_entity.pdbx_description
1 polymer ?
#
loop_
_entity_poly.entity_id
_entity_poly.type
_entity_poly.pdbx_seq_one_letter_code
_entity_poly.pdbx_strand_id
1 'polypeptide(L)'
;MELTSSRFPAFLKSRDPKLRIFLFYGPDEGLVRELSRSLCLSVVDSLDDPFRFIDIQASELAADPTRLMDEVTAISMMGGERVVRLRGANNNSKGYLEPATEQDLPDSLLVIEAGDIRKDSALVKMINKAPHGVVTHCAHDKAQDILGLIKEVLGAANIDPPREVIDYLRENLGSDRAISRQELDKLVLYMRGRTDPMTLADVRANIGDSSAQNIFDIMDAALLGNLDGLERQLNKAFSAGESPIGFLRIIQGQLKQLHKAAALRDAGARAEDAIRKAGIVYFNQKKAAVQISGKSSRHMAICLDITLDAEIKCKTTGYPEEAICRRALMRIAMANRKR
;
A
#
# COMPACT_ATOMS: atom_id res chain seq x y z
N MET A 1 23.72 6.87 7.24
CA MET A 1 23.18 8.01 6.46
C MET A 1 21.67 7.85 6.31
N GLU A 2 20.87 8.89 6.55
CA GLU A 2 19.41 8.86 6.31
C GLU A 2 19.09 9.53 4.96
N LEU A 3 18.29 8.86 4.13
CA LEU A 3 17.80 9.36 2.85
C LEU A 3 16.27 9.36 2.84
N THR A 4 15.68 10.36 2.21
CA THR A 4 14.24 10.39 1.94
C THR A 4 13.93 9.51 0.72
N SER A 5 12.83 8.75 0.77
CA SER A 5 12.37 7.88 -0.33
C SER A 5 12.31 8.61 -1.67
N SER A 6 11.79 9.85 -1.71
CA SER A 6 11.68 10.66 -2.93
C SER A 6 13.03 11.05 -3.56
N ARG A 7 14.11 11.08 -2.78
CA ARG A 7 15.46 11.38 -3.28
C ARG A 7 16.23 10.12 -3.68
N PHE A 8 15.72 8.93 -3.34
CA PHE A 8 16.39 7.67 -3.60
C PHE A 8 16.65 7.40 -5.09
N PRO A 9 15.69 7.62 -6.02
CA PRO A 9 15.95 7.39 -7.45
C PRO A 9 17.05 8.28 -8.02
N ALA A 10 17.16 9.54 -7.56
CA ALA A 10 18.22 10.44 -7.97
C ALA A 10 19.58 10.01 -7.38
N PHE A 11 19.58 9.63 -6.09
CA PHE A 11 20.76 9.11 -5.41
C PHE A 11 21.30 7.84 -6.08
N LEU A 12 20.42 6.95 -6.54
CA LEU A 12 20.79 5.69 -7.18
C LEU A 12 21.66 5.90 -8.44
N LYS A 13 21.42 6.96 -9.20
CA LYS A 13 22.20 7.31 -10.42
C LYS A 13 23.65 7.70 -10.13
N SER A 14 23.93 8.15 -8.91
CA SER A 14 25.25 8.61 -8.47
C SER A 14 25.66 7.93 -7.16
N ARG A 15 25.28 6.66 -6.98
CA ARG A 15 25.56 5.89 -5.76
C ARG A 15 27.07 5.79 -5.55
N ASP A 16 27.54 6.12 -4.34
CA ASP A 16 28.90 5.81 -3.92
C ASP A 16 29.03 4.29 -3.72
N PRO A 17 29.93 3.59 -4.44
CA PRO A 17 30.15 2.16 -4.28
C PRO A 17 30.53 1.75 -2.85
N LYS A 18 31.07 2.68 -2.04
CA LYS A 18 31.39 2.41 -0.63
C LYS A 18 30.17 2.21 0.24
N LEU A 19 28.97 2.58 -0.21
CA LEU A 19 27.74 2.34 0.54
C LEU A 19 27.26 0.92 0.20
N ARG A 20 27.30 0.05 1.20
CA ARG A 20 27.11 -1.40 1.07
C ARG A 20 25.86 -1.92 1.78
N ILE A 21 25.32 -1.19 2.74
CA ILE A 21 24.21 -1.66 3.57
C ILE A 21 23.04 -0.69 3.42
N PHE A 22 21.91 -1.18 2.91
CA PHE A 22 20.72 -0.37 2.69
C PHE A 22 19.53 -0.94 3.45
N LEU A 23 18.88 -0.10 4.25
CA LEU A 23 17.64 -0.43 4.95
C LEU A 23 16.50 0.39 4.37
N PHE A 24 15.49 -0.29 3.82
CA PHE A 24 14.21 0.28 3.45
C PHE A 24 13.16 -0.17 4.46
N TYR A 25 12.46 0.79 5.07
CA TYR A 25 11.45 0.48 6.08
C TYR A 25 10.30 1.46 6.06
N GLY A 26 9.12 1.01 6.46
CA GLY A 26 7.97 1.87 6.65
C GLY A 26 6.65 1.18 6.33
N PRO A 27 5.53 1.89 6.50
CA PRO A 27 4.20 1.32 6.32
C PRO A 27 3.84 1.06 4.84
N ASP A 28 4.50 1.71 3.87
CA ASP A 28 4.26 1.44 2.44
C ASP A 28 5.16 0.30 1.94
N GLU A 29 4.65 -0.93 2.02
CA GLU A 29 5.37 -2.12 1.55
C GLU A 29 5.64 -2.10 0.04
N GLY A 30 4.77 -1.46 -0.74
CA GLY A 30 4.93 -1.34 -2.18
C GLY A 30 6.17 -0.52 -2.52
N LEU A 31 6.30 0.65 -1.89
CA LEU A 31 7.45 1.53 -2.05
C LEU A 31 8.74 0.89 -1.52
N VAL A 32 8.69 0.18 -0.39
CA VAL A 32 9.85 -0.58 0.13
C VAL A 32 10.36 -1.57 -0.93
N ARG A 33 9.46 -2.38 -1.50
CA ARG A 33 9.81 -3.38 -2.53
C ARG A 33 10.27 -2.75 -3.84
N GLU A 34 9.70 -1.61 -4.21
CA GLU A 34 10.07 -0.86 -5.42
C GLU A 34 11.51 -0.34 -5.33
N LEU A 35 11.82 0.37 -4.23
CA LEU A 35 13.15 0.95 -4.03
C LEU A 35 14.21 -0.13 -3.81
N SER A 36 13.92 -1.17 -3.01
CA SER A 36 14.84 -2.30 -2.82
C SER A 36 15.15 -3.00 -4.13
N ARG A 37 14.13 -3.28 -4.96
CA ARG A 37 14.29 -3.91 -6.27
C ARG A 37 15.10 -3.03 -7.22
N SER A 38 14.85 -1.73 -7.25
CA SER A 38 15.60 -0.78 -8.08
C SER A 38 17.09 -0.76 -7.71
N LEU A 39 17.40 -0.85 -6.41
CA LEU A 39 18.76 -0.93 -5.93
C LEU A 39 19.44 -2.25 -6.34
N CYS A 40 18.76 -3.39 -6.17
CA CYS A 40 19.30 -4.67 -6.61
C CYS A 40 19.63 -4.66 -8.11
N LEU A 41 18.68 -4.23 -8.95
CA LEU A 41 18.85 -4.17 -10.41
C LEU A 41 19.87 -3.11 -10.89
N SER A 42 20.30 -2.19 -10.01
CA SER A 42 21.40 -1.28 -10.34
C SER A 42 22.77 -1.94 -10.27
N VAL A 43 22.86 -3.12 -9.63
CA VAL A 43 24.11 -3.85 -9.36
C VAL A 43 24.16 -5.19 -10.09
N VAL A 44 23.03 -5.88 -10.19
CA VAL A 44 22.89 -7.13 -10.95
C VAL A 44 21.98 -6.94 -12.15
N ASP A 45 22.33 -7.58 -13.27
CA ASP A 45 21.55 -7.50 -14.51
C ASP A 45 20.20 -8.23 -14.40
N SER A 46 20.14 -9.28 -13.58
CA SER A 46 18.94 -10.07 -13.32
C SER A 46 18.89 -10.50 -11.85
N LEU A 47 17.67 -10.57 -11.31
CA LEU A 47 17.39 -11.14 -9.98
C LEU A 47 17.25 -12.67 -10.01
N ASP A 48 17.41 -13.27 -11.18
CA ASP A 48 17.38 -14.73 -11.36
C ASP A 48 18.80 -15.34 -11.40
N ASP A 49 19.85 -14.52 -11.21
CA ASP A 49 21.24 -14.99 -11.16
C ASP A 49 21.60 -15.50 -9.76
N PRO A 50 21.71 -16.83 -9.53
CA PRO A 50 22.01 -17.38 -8.21
C PRO A 50 23.45 -17.09 -7.73
N PHE A 51 24.36 -16.73 -8.64
CA PHE A 51 25.75 -16.44 -8.30
C PHE A 51 25.96 -15.00 -7.84
N ARG A 52 25.07 -14.08 -8.21
CA ARG A 52 25.17 -12.67 -7.85
C ARG A 52 23.98 -12.14 -7.07
N PHE A 53 22.88 -12.88 -6.96
CA PHE A 53 21.72 -12.48 -6.19
C PHE A 53 21.23 -13.63 -5.30
N ILE A 54 20.95 -13.30 -4.04
CA ILE A 54 20.28 -14.20 -3.11
C ILE A 54 19.22 -13.44 -2.33
N ASP A 55 18.10 -14.11 -2.09
CA ASP A 55 16.95 -13.57 -1.40
C ASP A 55 16.61 -14.44 -0.20
N ILE A 56 16.65 -13.85 0.98
CA ILE A 56 16.52 -14.53 2.27
C ILE A 56 15.33 -13.94 3.01
N GLN A 57 14.44 -14.78 3.53
CA GLN A 57 13.42 -14.31 4.48
C GLN A 57 13.99 -14.25 5.90
N ALA A 58 13.63 -13.23 6.66
CA ALA A 58 14.05 -13.09 8.05
C ALA A 58 13.64 -14.28 8.94
N SER A 59 12.58 -15.01 8.57
CA SER A 59 12.18 -16.27 9.23
C SER A 59 13.20 -17.40 9.03
N GLU A 60 13.95 -17.40 7.93
CA GLU A 60 14.99 -18.41 7.67
C GLU A 60 16.20 -18.20 8.58
N LEU A 61 16.51 -16.95 8.93
CA LEU A 61 17.59 -16.60 9.87
C LEU A 61 17.31 -17.03 11.31
N ALA A 62 16.03 -17.25 11.67
CA ALA A 62 15.68 -17.81 12.97
C ALA A 62 16.08 -19.30 13.07
N ALA A 63 16.08 -20.02 11.96
CA ALA A 63 16.49 -21.42 11.89
C ALA A 63 17.99 -21.57 11.67
N ASP A 64 18.60 -20.69 10.87
CA ASP A 64 20.03 -20.66 10.58
C ASP A 64 20.57 -19.22 10.70
N PRO A 65 21.05 -18.82 11.90
CA PRO A 65 21.58 -17.49 12.15
C PRO A 65 22.84 -17.13 11.36
N THR A 66 23.63 -18.12 10.96
CA THR A 66 24.93 -17.91 10.29
C THR A 66 24.80 -17.63 8.80
N ARG A 67 23.71 -18.11 8.19
CA ARG A 67 23.47 -18.00 6.74
C ARG A 67 23.61 -16.60 6.17
N LEU A 68 23.17 -15.55 6.89
CA LEU A 68 23.32 -14.19 6.38
C LEU A 68 24.80 -13.81 6.22
N MET A 69 25.63 -14.14 7.20
CA MET A 69 27.05 -13.84 7.16
C MET A 69 27.77 -14.65 6.10
N ASP A 70 27.41 -15.92 5.94
CA ASP A 70 27.97 -16.78 4.90
C ASP A 70 27.71 -16.21 3.51
N GLU A 71 26.48 -15.75 3.25
CA GLU A 71 26.09 -15.19 1.96
C GLU A 71 26.69 -13.81 1.68
N VAL A 72 26.82 -12.98 2.70
CA VAL A 72 27.38 -11.63 2.60
C VAL A 72 28.91 -11.66 2.45
N THR A 73 29.59 -12.67 3.01
CA THR A 73 31.04 -12.84 2.85
C THR A 73 31.44 -13.74 1.68
N ALA A 74 30.47 -14.38 1.03
CA ALA A 74 30.71 -15.21 -0.15
C ALA A 74 31.29 -14.39 -1.30
N ILE A 75 32.42 -14.86 -1.83
CA ILE A 75 33.11 -14.23 -2.95
C ILE A 75 32.29 -14.45 -4.24
N SER A 76 32.11 -13.39 -5.03
CA SER A 76 31.57 -13.52 -6.39
C SER A 76 32.59 -14.19 -7.31
N MET A 77 32.41 -15.47 -7.60
CA MET A 77 33.33 -16.29 -8.42
C MET A 77 33.53 -15.77 -9.86
N MET A 78 32.55 -15.02 -10.39
CA MET A 78 32.62 -14.42 -11.74
C MET A 78 33.00 -12.93 -11.72
N GLY A 79 33.41 -12.41 -10.55
CA GLY A 79 33.68 -11.00 -10.34
C GLY A 79 32.41 -10.16 -10.19
N GLY A 80 32.59 -8.87 -9.87
CA GLY A 80 31.50 -7.94 -9.61
C GLY A 80 30.83 -8.12 -8.24
N GLU A 81 29.87 -7.26 -7.95
CA GLU A 81 29.18 -7.23 -6.66
C GLU A 81 28.07 -8.30 -6.59
N ARG A 82 27.97 -8.99 -5.45
CA ARG A 82 26.88 -9.89 -5.07
C ARG A 82 25.85 -9.10 -4.25
N VAL A 83 24.57 -9.35 -4.46
CA VAL A 83 23.46 -8.68 -3.77
C VAL A 83 22.76 -9.70 -2.87
N VAL A 84 22.77 -9.43 -1.57
CA VAL A 84 22.04 -10.19 -0.56
C VAL A 84 20.83 -9.39 -0.13
N ARG A 85 19.63 -9.88 -0.45
CA ARG A 85 18.37 -9.27 -0.04
C ARG A 85 17.78 -9.99 1.16
N LEU A 86 17.49 -9.26 2.23
CA LEU A 86 16.80 -9.74 3.41
C LEU A 86 15.38 -9.16 3.47
N ARG A 87 14.36 -10.01 3.36
CA ARG A 87 12.95 -9.62 3.42
C ARG A 87 12.32 -9.87 4.79
N GLY A 88 11.39 -9.02 5.18
CA GLY A 88 10.63 -9.18 6.42
C GLY A 88 11.43 -8.94 7.70
N ALA A 89 12.48 -8.12 7.63
CA ALA A 89 13.29 -7.78 8.80
C ALA A 89 12.45 -7.04 9.85
N ASN A 90 12.72 -7.32 11.11
CA ASN A 90 12.10 -6.67 12.26
C ASN A 90 13.14 -6.35 13.34
N ASN A 91 12.73 -5.84 14.50
CA ASN A 91 13.67 -5.50 15.57
C ASN A 91 14.49 -6.70 16.08
N ASN A 92 13.97 -7.92 15.99
CA ASN A 92 14.70 -9.12 16.39
C ASN A 92 15.79 -9.48 15.39
N SER A 93 15.68 -9.02 14.14
CA SER A 93 16.71 -9.22 13.11
C SER A 93 18.02 -8.47 13.40
N LYS A 94 18.04 -7.56 14.38
CA LYS A 94 19.25 -6.82 14.77
C LYS A 94 20.42 -7.74 15.06
N GLY A 95 20.21 -8.82 15.82
CA GLY A 95 21.29 -9.73 16.22
C GLY A 95 21.97 -10.44 15.06
N TYR A 96 21.23 -10.71 13.98
CA TYR A 96 21.79 -11.33 12.76
C TYR A 96 22.53 -10.32 11.88
N LEU A 97 22.13 -9.05 11.93
CA LEU A 97 22.65 -7.97 11.07
C LEU A 97 23.84 -7.24 11.68
N GLU A 98 23.97 -7.23 13.01
CA GLU A 98 25.04 -6.54 13.73
C GLU A 98 26.44 -6.96 13.24
N PRO A 99 26.77 -8.25 13.09
CA PRO A 99 28.09 -8.65 12.57
C PRO A 99 28.36 -8.15 11.15
N ALA A 100 27.34 -8.11 10.29
CA ALA A 100 27.46 -7.61 8.91
C ALA A 100 27.74 -6.10 8.87
N THR A 101 27.36 -5.35 9.91
CA THR A 101 27.66 -3.90 10.00
C THR A 101 29.06 -3.59 10.52
N GLU A 102 29.72 -4.55 11.16
CA GLU A 102 31.06 -4.41 11.73
C GLU A 102 32.16 -4.85 10.75
N GLN A 103 31.82 -5.64 9.74
CA GLN A 103 32.74 -6.09 8.70
C GLN A 103 32.72 -5.17 7.47
N ASP A 104 33.84 -5.12 6.77
CA ASP A 104 33.90 -4.54 5.44
C ASP A 104 33.35 -5.54 4.42
N LEU A 105 32.47 -5.07 3.53
CA LEU A 105 31.76 -5.88 2.54
C LEU A 105 32.21 -5.45 1.14
N PRO A 106 33.46 -5.77 0.74
CA PRO A 106 34.05 -5.21 -0.47
C PRO A 106 33.28 -5.61 -1.72
N ASP A 107 32.78 -6.84 -1.77
CA ASP A 107 32.13 -7.43 -2.95
C ASP A 107 30.63 -7.69 -2.76
N SER A 108 30.04 -7.23 -1.65
CA SER A 108 28.65 -7.55 -1.30
C SER A 108 27.82 -6.32 -0.96
N LEU A 109 26.63 -6.26 -1.54
CA LEU A 109 25.58 -5.30 -1.23
C LEU A 109 24.49 -5.97 -0.42
N LEU A 110 24.27 -5.48 0.80
CA LEU A 110 23.20 -5.94 1.68
C LEU A 110 21.98 -5.01 1.58
N VAL A 111 20.85 -5.56 1.13
CA VAL A 111 19.58 -4.85 0.98
C VAL A 111 18.57 -5.42 1.97
N ILE A 112 18.08 -4.59 2.89
CA ILE A 112 17.20 -5.00 3.99
C ILE A 112 15.84 -4.35 3.81
N GLU A 113 14.79 -5.16 3.77
CA GLU A 113 13.39 -4.73 3.74
C GLU A 113 12.74 -5.01 5.09
N ALA A 114 12.27 -3.96 5.75
CA ALA A 114 11.51 -4.03 6.98
C ALA A 114 10.12 -3.40 6.81
N GLY A 115 9.14 -3.87 7.59
CA GLY A 115 7.80 -3.30 7.62
C GLY A 115 7.74 -1.97 8.39
N ASP A 116 6.59 -1.70 9.02
CA ASP A 116 6.36 -0.51 9.82
C ASP A 116 7.09 -0.58 11.17
N ILE A 117 8.41 -0.35 11.15
CA ILE A 117 9.24 -0.18 12.35
C ILE A 117 9.41 1.31 12.66
N ARG A 118 9.44 1.63 13.96
CA ARG A 118 9.65 3.01 14.38
C ARG A 118 11.04 3.51 13.99
N LYS A 119 11.15 4.79 13.64
CA LYS A 119 12.44 5.46 13.35
C LYS A 119 13.46 5.36 14.49
N ASP A 120 12.99 5.26 15.73
CA ASP A 120 13.81 5.16 16.93
C ASP A 120 14.22 3.72 17.29
N SER A 121 13.84 2.75 16.46
CA SER A 121 14.15 1.34 16.67
C SER A 121 15.65 1.05 16.70
N ALA A 122 16.03 -0.01 17.40
CA ALA A 122 17.42 -0.43 17.53
C ALA A 122 18.03 -0.80 16.17
N LEU A 123 17.26 -1.43 15.28
CA LEU A 123 17.69 -1.79 13.93
C LEU A 123 18.02 -0.54 13.10
N VAL A 124 17.11 0.42 13.04
CA VAL A 124 17.31 1.68 12.29
C VAL A 124 18.52 2.45 12.81
N LYS A 125 18.66 2.56 14.14
CA LYS A 125 19.79 3.24 14.78
C LYS A 125 21.13 2.56 14.48
N MET A 126 21.16 1.23 14.45
CA MET A 126 22.37 0.46 14.14
C MET A 126 22.82 0.70 12.70
N ILE A 127 21.94 0.52 11.71
CA ILE A 127 22.29 0.73 10.30
C ILE A 127 22.65 2.20 10.03
N ASN A 128 21.99 3.15 10.68
CA ASN A 128 22.30 4.57 10.47
C ASN A 128 23.68 4.97 11.04
N LYS A 129 24.15 4.30 12.09
CA LYS A 129 25.49 4.49 12.69
C LYS A 129 26.60 3.74 11.93
N ALA A 130 26.24 2.73 11.13
CA ALA A 130 27.23 1.97 10.36
C ALA A 130 27.89 2.87 9.30
N PRO A 131 29.22 2.78 9.12
CA PRO A 131 29.98 3.66 8.22
C PRO A 131 29.54 3.57 6.75
N HIS A 132 29.06 2.39 6.33
CA HIS A 132 28.62 2.09 4.96
C HIS A 132 27.09 1.91 4.85
N GLY A 133 26.35 2.41 5.85
CA GLY A 133 24.91 2.22 6.00
C GLY A 133 24.06 3.38 5.49
N VAL A 134 23.02 3.07 4.72
CA VAL A 134 21.98 4.00 4.25
C VAL A 134 20.62 3.51 4.73
N VAL A 135 19.82 4.44 5.25
CA VAL A 135 18.49 4.18 5.79
C VAL A 135 17.48 5.03 5.03
N THR A 136 16.43 4.40 4.50
CA THR A 136 15.37 5.06 3.74
C THR A 136 14.01 4.74 4.35
N HIS A 137 13.31 5.77 4.82
CA HIS A 137 11.95 5.64 5.34
C HIS A 137 10.92 5.78 4.22
N CYS A 138 10.13 4.74 4.01
CA CYS A 138 9.06 4.62 3.03
C CYS A 138 7.71 4.84 3.73
N ALA A 139 7.38 6.11 3.96
CA ALA A 139 6.07 6.49 4.47
C ALA A 139 4.99 6.23 3.41
N HIS A 140 3.73 6.06 3.83
CA HIS A 140 2.62 6.15 2.88
C HIS A 140 2.66 7.51 2.17
N ASP A 141 2.57 7.45 0.84
CA ASP A 141 2.50 8.64 0.01
C ASP A 141 1.26 9.46 0.39
N LYS A 142 1.46 10.77 0.57
CA LYS A 142 0.33 11.71 0.59
C LYS A 142 -0.31 11.69 -0.80
N ALA A 143 -1.58 12.07 -0.89
CA ALA A 143 -2.27 12.37 -2.16
C ALA A 143 -1.54 13.38 -3.11
N GLN A 144 -0.40 13.94 -2.68
CA GLN A 144 0.51 14.76 -3.47
C GLN A 144 1.53 13.98 -4.33
N ASP A 145 1.72 12.67 -4.17
CA ASP A 145 2.77 11.90 -4.91
C ASP A 145 2.28 11.14 -6.15
N ILE A 146 0.96 11.07 -6.39
CA ILE A 146 0.41 10.46 -7.61
C ILE A 146 0.93 11.18 -8.86
N LEU A 147 1.05 12.51 -8.81
CA LEU A 147 1.64 13.31 -9.89
C LEU A 147 3.12 12.98 -10.12
N GLY A 148 3.86 12.67 -9.05
CA GLY A 148 5.26 12.24 -9.13
C GLY A 148 5.36 10.90 -9.84
N LEU A 149 4.57 9.92 -9.41
CA LEU A 149 4.50 8.59 -10.01
C LEU A 149 4.09 8.63 -11.48
N ILE A 150 3.05 9.41 -11.84
CA ILE A 150 2.62 9.59 -13.24
C ILE A 150 3.79 10.09 -14.09
N LYS A 151 4.49 11.14 -13.63
CA LYS A 151 5.63 11.72 -14.35
C LYS A 151 6.81 10.75 -14.44
N GLU A 152 7.06 9.99 -13.39
CA GLU A 152 8.14 9.00 -13.35
C GLU A 152 7.90 7.88 -14.37
N VAL A 153 6.73 7.25 -14.33
CA VAL A 153 6.41 6.08 -15.17
C VAL A 153 6.23 6.48 -16.63
N LEU A 154 5.42 7.50 -16.92
CA LEU A 154 5.19 7.95 -18.29
C LEU A 154 6.43 8.63 -18.87
N GLY A 155 7.17 9.38 -18.05
CA GLY A 155 8.43 10.02 -18.46
C GLY A 155 9.51 8.99 -18.80
N ALA A 156 9.63 7.90 -18.04
CA ALA A 156 10.54 6.79 -18.38
C ALA A 156 10.21 6.13 -19.74
N ALA A 157 8.94 6.21 -20.16
CA ALA A 157 8.48 5.72 -21.46
C ALA A 157 8.51 6.77 -22.58
N ASN A 158 9.02 7.99 -22.32
CA ASN A 158 8.96 9.15 -23.23
C ASN A 158 7.54 9.50 -23.69
N ILE A 159 6.55 9.29 -22.82
CA ILE A 159 5.15 9.66 -23.07
C ILE A 159 4.86 10.96 -22.33
N ASP A 160 4.45 11.99 -23.06
CA ASP A 160 4.01 13.27 -22.49
C ASP A 160 2.47 13.36 -22.51
N PRO A 161 1.78 13.12 -21.38
CA PRO A 161 0.33 13.13 -21.34
C PRO A 161 -0.23 14.57 -21.33
N PRO A 162 -1.34 14.84 -22.05
CA PRO A 162 -2.02 16.13 -21.95
C PRO A 162 -2.60 16.35 -20.55
N ARG A 163 -2.79 17.63 -20.16
CA ARG A 163 -3.25 18.00 -18.81
C ARG A 163 -4.53 17.30 -18.39
N GLU A 164 -5.49 17.17 -19.30
CA GLU A 164 -6.78 16.50 -19.05
C GLU A 164 -6.61 15.02 -18.68
N VAL A 165 -5.62 14.35 -19.26
CA VAL A 165 -5.27 12.97 -18.91
C VAL A 165 -4.67 12.93 -17.51
N ILE A 166 -3.74 13.83 -17.18
CA ILE A 166 -3.13 13.89 -15.84
C ILE A 166 -4.19 14.09 -14.76
N ASP A 167 -5.16 15.00 -14.99
CA ASP A 167 -6.24 15.24 -14.03
C ASP A 167 -7.13 14.00 -13.87
N TYR A 168 -7.47 13.30 -14.96
CA TYR A 168 -8.22 12.04 -14.91
C TYR A 168 -7.46 10.94 -14.16
N LEU A 169 -6.17 10.76 -14.44
CA LEU A 169 -5.31 9.79 -13.74
C LEU A 169 -5.28 10.07 -12.24
N ARG A 170 -5.14 11.34 -11.84
CA ARG A 170 -5.11 11.71 -10.42
C ARG A 170 -6.40 11.39 -9.69
N GLU A 171 -7.54 11.47 -10.38
CA GLU A 171 -8.85 11.18 -9.79
C GLU A 171 -9.16 9.68 -9.70
N ASN A 172 -8.63 8.87 -10.64
CA ASN A 172 -8.99 7.46 -10.77
C ASN A 172 -7.90 6.50 -10.24
N LEU A 173 -6.65 6.95 -10.09
CA LEU A 173 -5.61 6.16 -9.44
C LEU A 173 -5.82 6.13 -7.92
N GLY A 174 -5.71 4.94 -7.34
CA GLY A 174 -6.01 4.67 -5.95
C GLY A 174 -4.96 5.19 -4.95
N SER A 175 -5.20 4.95 -3.66
CA SER A 175 -4.24 5.28 -2.60
C SER A 175 -3.06 4.31 -2.50
N ASP A 176 -3.12 3.17 -3.19
CA ASP A 176 -2.04 2.18 -3.22
C ASP A 176 -1.11 2.49 -4.41
N ARG A 177 0.16 2.78 -4.10
CA ARG A 177 1.19 3.12 -5.09
C ARG A 177 1.51 1.96 -6.02
N ALA A 178 1.56 0.74 -5.50
CA ALA A 178 1.91 -0.45 -6.29
C ALA A 178 0.82 -0.75 -7.32
N ILE A 179 -0.44 -0.66 -6.91
CA ILE A 179 -1.59 -0.81 -7.84
C ILE A 179 -1.59 0.32 -8.87
N SER A 180 -1.38 1.57 -8.43
CA SER A 180 -1.34 2.73 -9.33
C SER A 180 -0.22 2.63 -10.36
N ARG A 181 0.96 2.11 -9.97
CA ARG A 181 2.08 1.85 -10.88
C ARG A 181 1.72 0.78 -11.91
N GLN A 182 1.08 -0.31 -11.50
CA GLN A 182 0.64 -1.36 -12.43
C GLN A 182 -0.37 -0.83 -13.46
N GLU A 183 -1.31 0.03 -13.05
CA GLU A 183 -2.23 0.71 -13.97
C GLU A 183 -1.50 1.61 -14.98
N LEU A 184 -0.48 2.35 -14.52
CA LEU A 184 0.36 3.18 -15.39
C LEU A 184 1.25 2.34 -16.33
N ASP A 185 1.81 1.23 -15.86
CA ASP A 185 2.60 0.30 -16.68
C ASP A 185 1.75 -0.30 -17.81
N LYS A 186 0.46 -0.61 -17.54
CA LYS A 186 -0.49 -1.02 -18.58
C LYS A 186 -0.68 0.06 -19.65
N LEU A 187 -0.81 1.32 -19.25
CA LEU A 187 -0.90 2.43 -20.21
C LEU A 187 0.36 2.59 -21.05
N VAL A 188 1.54 2.47 -20.45
CA VAL A 188 2.81 2.48 -21.16
C VAL A 188 2.86 1.36 -22.20
N LEU A 189 2.45 0.15 -21.81
CA LEU A 189 2.40 -0.99 -22.71
C LEU A 189 1.37 -0.79 -23.85
N TYR A 190 0.21 -0.22 -23.56
CA TYR A 190 -0.81 0.09 -24.56
C TYR A 190 -0.35 1.13 -25.59
N MET A 191 0.45 2.11 -25.15
CA MET A 191 0.99 3.15 -26.03
C MET A 191 2.26 2.74 -26.80
N ARG A 192 2.90 1.62 -26.44
CA ARG A 192 4.12 1.16 -27.11
C ARG A 192 3.87 0.94 -28.61
N GLY A 193 4.71 1.58 -29.43
CA GLY A 193 4.66 1.44 -30.89
C GLY A 193 3.64 2.33 -31.58
N ARG A 194 2.86 3.14 -30.84
CA ARG A 194 1.99 4.17 -31.42
C ARG A 194 2.77 5.46 -31.63
N THR A 195 2.47 6.17 -32.72
CA THR A 195 3.01 7.51 -33.01
C THR A 195 2.07 8.63 -32.57
N ASP A 196 0.80 8.30 -32.32
CA ASP A 196 -0.21 9.27 -31.92
C ASP A 196 -0.06 9.63 -30.43
N PRO A 197 -0.33 10.89 -30.06
CA PRO A 197 -0.32 11.31 -28.66
C PRO A 197 -1.40 10.59 -27.86
N MET A 198 -1.13 10.33 -26.58
CA MET A 198 -2.08 9.72 -25.65
C MET A 198 -3.34 10.58 -25.52
N THR A 199 -4.51 9.99 -25.77
CA THR A 199 -5.80 10.69 -25.62
C THR A 199 -6.50 10.29 -24.32
N LEU A 200 -7.49 11.11 -23.91
CA LEU A 200 -8.35 10.76 -22.77
C LEU A 200 -9.14 9.47 -23.01
N ALA A 201 -9.49 9.17 -24.27
CA ALA A 201 -10.21 7.94 -24.62
C ALA A 201 -9.34 6.69 -24.38
N ASP A 202 -8.05 6.77 -24.71
CA ASP A 202 -7.09 5.69 -24.45
C ASP A 202 -6.98 5.38 -22.96
N VAL A 203 -6.92 6.43 -22.12
CA VAL A 203 -6.82 6.26 -20.67
C VAL A 203 -8.10 5.67 -20.07
N ARG A 204 -9.26 6.15 -20.51
CA ARG A 204 -10.57 5.60 -20.09
C ARG A 204 -10.76 4.14 -20.46
N ALA A 205 -10.18 3.69 -21.57
CA ALA A 205 -10.28 2.30 -22.02
C ALA A 205 -9.38 1.35 -21.22
N ASN A 206 -8.30 1.85 -20.62
CA ASN A 206 -7.25 1.01 -20.04
C ASN A 206 -7.16 1.07 -18.51
N ILE A 207 -7.56 2.19 -17.90
CA ILE A 207 -7.62 2.30 -16.44
C ILE A 207 -8.98 1.81 -15.98
N GLY A 208 -8.94 0.71 -15.22
CA GLY A 208 -10.10 0.22 -14.48
C GLY A 208 -10.38 1.13 -13.30
N ASP A 209 -11.64 1.50 -13.11
CA ASP A 209 -12.14 2.21 -11.94
C ASP A 209 -11.69 1.41 -10.69
N SER A 210 -10.74 1.94 -9.92
CA SER A 210 -10.05 1.15 -8.89
C SER A 210 -11.07 0.57 -7.90
N SER A 211 -11.16 -0.77 -7.83
CA SER A 211 -12.20 -1.45 -7.05
C SER A 211 -12.14 -1.10 -5.56
N ALA A 212 -10.94 -0.78 -5.06
CA ALA A 212 -10.72 -0.29 -3.71
C ALA A 212 -11.40 1.07 -3.43
N GLN A 213 -11.35 2.04 -4.35
CA GLN A 213 -12.06 3.32 -4.17
C GLN A 213 -13.58 3.14 -4.25
N ASN A 214 -14.05 2.27 -5.16
CA ASN A 214 -15.48 1.98 -5.30
C ASN A 214 -16.11 1.47 -3.99
N ILE A 215 -15.39 0.64 -3.22
CA ILE A 215 -15.90 0.10 -1.95
C ILE A 215 -16.08 1.19 -0.89
N PHE A 216 -15.11 2.10 -0.76
CA PHE A 216 -15.21 3.20 0.20
C PHE A 216 -16.32 4.18 -0.20
N ASP A 217 -16.50 4.46 -1.48
CA ASP A 217 -17.55 5.35 -1.98
C ASP A 217 -18.96 4.78 -1.77
N ILE A 218 -19.13 3.47 -1.98
CA ILE A 218 -20.39 2.77 -1.68
C ILE A 218 -20.70 2.86 -0.18
N MET A 219 -19.70 2.63 0.68
CA MET A 219 -19.89 2.72 2.12
C MET A 219 -20.20 4.17 2.55
N ASP A 220 -19.47 5.15 2.01
CA ASP A 220 -19.73 6.57 2.24
C ASP A 220 -21.17 6.92 1.82
N ALA A 221 -21.63 6.45 0.66
CA ALA A 221 -22.99 6.65 0.19
C ALA A 221 -24.03 5.99 1.11
N ALA A 222 -23.78 4.76 1.58
CA ALA A 222 -24.66 4.06 2.51
C ALA A 222 -24.73 4.74 3.89
N LEU A 223 -23.61 5.24 4.40
CA LEU A 223 -23.56 5.92 5.70
C LEU A 223 -24.07 7.35 5.63
N LEU A 224 -23.94 8.05 4.50
CA LEU A 224 -24.47 9.40 4.33
C LEU A 224 -25.94 9.41 3.88
N GLY A 225 -26.52 8.24 3.59
CA GLY A 225 -27.91 8.10 3.14
C GLY A 225 -28.14 8.57 1.70
N ASN A 226 -27.09 8.59 0.87
CA ASN A 226 -27.18 8.94 -0.55
C ASN A 226 -27.58 7.70 -1.37
N LEU A 227 -28.89 7.47 -1.51
CA LEU A 227 -29.43 6.31 -2.23
C LEU A 227 -29.04 6.30 -3.71
N ASP A 228 -29.13 7.44 -4.40
CA ASP A 228 -28.79 7.53 -5.83
C ASP A 228 -27.30 7.26 -6.07
N GLY A 229 -26.44 7.78 -5.20
CA GLY A 229 -25.00 7.49 -5.22
C GLY A 229 -24.71 6.02 -4.93
N LEU A 230 -25.37 5.45 -3.93
CA LEU A 230 -25.22 4.04 -3.55
C LEU A 230 -25.58 3.10 -4.70
N GLU A 231 -26.73 3.33 -5.35
CA GLU A 231 -27.19 2.46 -6.44
C GLU A 231 -26.27 2.53 -7.66
N ARG A 232 -25.81 3.73 -8.04
CA ARG A 232 -24.84 3.89 -9.13
C ARG A 232 -23.55 3.11 -8.87
N GLN A 233 -23.01 3.23 -7.66
CA GLN A 233 -21.75 2.57 -7.33
C GLN A 233 -21.90 1.05 -7.16
N LEU A 234 -23.03 0.57 -6.64
CA LEU A 234 -23.33 -0.87 -6.59
C LEU A 234 -23.45 -1.48 -7.99
N ASN A 235 -24.14 -0.79 -8.92
CA ASN A 235 -24.24 -1.24 -10.31
C ASN A 235 -22.85 -1.38 -10.95
N LYS A 236 -21.98 -0.40 -10.72
CA LYS A 236 -20.59 -0.44 -11.19
C LYS A 236 -19.80 -1.61 -10.59
N ALA A 237 -19.82 -1.76 -9.26
CA ALA A 237 -19.06 -2.80 -8.56
C ALA A 237 -19.48 -4.21 -8.99
N PHE A 238 -20.79 -4.49 -9.09
CA PHE A 238 -21.26 -5.81 -9.51
C PHE A 238 -21.05 -6.07 -11.01
N SER A 239 -21.13 -5.04 -11.86
CA SER A 239 -20.77 -5.18 -13.27
C SER A 239 -19.28 -5.49 -13.47
N ALA A 240 -18.42 -5.07 -12.54
CA ALA A 240 -17.00 -5.39 -12.52
C ALA A 240 -16.68 -6.80 -11.97
N GLY A 241 -17.69 -7.58 -11.57
CA GLY A 241 -17.51 -8.94 -11.05
C GLY A 241 -17.02 -9.02 -9.60
N GLU A 242 -17.15 -7.93 -8.84
CA GLU A 242 -16.77 -7.90 -7.42
C GLU A 242 -17.61 -8.86 -6.58
N SER A 243 -16.97 -9.52 -5.61
CA SER A 243 -17.65 -10.49 -4.73
C SER A 243 -18.56 -9.76 -3.72
N PRO A 244 -19.88 -10.04 -3.69
CA PRO A 244 -20.79 -9.45 -2.70
C PRO A 244 -20.40 -9.78 -1.25
N ILE A 245 -19.84 -10.98 -1.01
CA ILE A 245 -19.37 -11.40 0.31
C ILE A 245 -18.10 -10.64 0.72
N GLY A 246 -17.16 -10.46 -0.23
CA GLY A 246 -15.98 -9.62 -0.01
C GLY A 246 -16.36 -8.20 0.36
N PHE A 247 -17.36 -7.66 -0.34
CA PHE A 247 -17.93 -6.34 -0.12
C PHE A 247 -18.46 -6.15 1.32
N LEU A 248 -19.30 -7.07 1.78
CA LEU A 248 -19.88 -7.04 3.12
C LEU A 248 -18.80 -7.11 4.21
N ARG A 249 -17.75 -7.93 4.02
CA ARG A 249 -16.66 -8.07 4.99
C ARG A 249 -15.84 -6.78 5.16
N ILE A 250 -15.54 -6.10 4.06
CA ILE A 250 -14.78 -4.85 4.09
C ILE A 250 -15.59 -3.78 4.83
N ILE A 251 -16.87 -3.64 4.51
CA ILE A 251 -17.78 -2.72 5.20
C ILE A 251 -17.89 -3.04 6.69
N GLN A 252 -18.03 -4.32 7.07
CA GLN A 252 -18.07 -4.72 8.46
C GLN A 252 -16.79 -4.30 9.22
N GLY A 253 -15.62 -4.43 8.59
CA GLY A 253 -14.35 -3.98 9.16
C GLY A 253 -14.38 -2.49 9.52
N GLN A 254 -14.88 -1.66 8.62
CA GLN A 254 -14.97 -0.22 8.82
C GLN A 254 -16.10 0.17 9.79
N LEU A 255 -17.27 -0.48 9.71
CA LEU A 255 -18.35 -0.31 10.67
C LEU A 255 -17.93 -0.65 12.10
N LYS A 256 -17.05 -1.65 12.31
CA LYS A 256 -16.46 -1.95 13.63
C LYS A 256 -15.62 -0.78 14.15
N GLN A 257 -14.82 -0.16 13.29
CA GLN A 257 -14.04 1.03 13.65
C GLN A 257 -14.94 2.21 13.99
N LEU A 258 -15.99 2.45 13.18
CA LEU A 258 -16.98 3.51 13.43
C LEU A 258 -17.80 3.24 14.71
N HIS A 259 -18.16 1.99 14.98
CA HIS A 259 -18.83 1.58 16.21
C HIS A 259 -17.96 1.87 17.45
N LYS A 260 -16.67 1.52 17.40
CA LYS A 260 -15.70 1.83 18.46
C LYS A 260 -15.56 3.33 18.68
N ALA A 261 -15.45 4.11 17.60
CA ALA A 261 -15.38 5.56 17.67
C ALA A 261 -16.68 6.18 18.24
N ALA A 262 -17.84 5.70 17.82
CA ALA A 262 -19.14 6.14 18.35
C ALA A 262 -19.30 5.79 19.83
N ALA A 263 -18.88 4.61 20.27
CA ALA A 263 -18.93 4.20 21.68
C ALA A 263 -18.04 5.09 22.57
N LEU A 264 -16.84 5.44 22.10
CA LEU A 264 -15.95 6.36 22.81
C LEU A 264 -16.54 7.78 22.91
N ARG A 265 -17.22 8.24 21.86
CA ARG A 265 -17.91 9.54 21.87
C ARG A 265 -19.12 9.52 22.80
N ASP A 266 -19.92 8.46 22.78
CA ASP A 266 -21.06 8.29 23.69
C ASP A 266 -20.60 8.22 25.16
N ALA A 267 -19.38 7.73 25.42
CA ALA A 267 -18.71 7.78 26.73
C ALA A 267 -18.13 9.17 27.10
N GLY A 268 -18.38 10.21 26.30
CA GLY A 268 -18.00 11.60 26.59
C GLY A 268 -16.68 12.08 25.98
N ALA A 269 -16.00 11.26 25.17
CA ALA A 269 -14.79 11.71 24.46
C ALA A 269 -15.12 12.69 23.33
N ARG A 270 -14.22 13.65 23.08
CA ARG A 270 -14.29 14.50 21.88
C ARG A 270 -14.19 13.64 20.62
N ALA A 271 -14.96 13.99 19.59
CA ALA A 271 -15.07 13.19 18.37
C ALA A 271 -13.71 12.88 17.72
N GLU A 272 -12.79 13.85 17.67
CA GLU A 272 -11.45 13.67 17.10
C GLU A 272 -10.59 12.66 17.89
N ASP A 273 -10.65 12.71 19.22
CA ASP A 273 -9.91 11.78 20.09
C ASP A 273 -10.52 10.37 20.07
N ALA A 274 -11.84 10.27 19.97
CA ALA A 274 -12.56 9.01 19.82
C ALA A 274 -12.18 8.30 18.51
N ILE A 275 -12.12 9.04 17.40
CA ILE A 275 -11.72 8.53 16.08
C ILE A 275 -10.25 8.09 16.09
N ARG A 276 -9.35 8.88 16.70
CA ARG A 276 -7.93 8.51 16.82
C ARG A 276 -7.75 7.22 17.62
N LYS A 277 -8.44 7.09 18.77
CA LYS A 277 -8.41 5.88 19.62
C LYS A 277 -9.08 4.66 18.98
N ALA A 278 -9.99 4.88 18.03
CA ALA A 278 -10.60 3.81 17.25
C ALA A 278 -9.64 3.19 16.23
N GLY A 279 -8.48 3.81 15.97
CA GLY A 279 -7.50 3.34 14.99
C GLY A 279 -7.81 3.80 13.56
N ILE A 280 -8.65 4.82 13.39
CA ILE A 280 -8.97 5.38 12.08
C ILE A 280 -7.80 6.29 11.64
N VAL A 281 -7.25 5.97 10.46
CA VAL A 281 -6.13 6.69 9.83
C VAL A 281 -6.46 8.17 9.68
N TYR A 282 -5.46 9.04 9.92
CA TYR A 282 -5.59 10.51 9.92
C TYR A 282 -6.38 11.10 8.74
N PHE A 283 -6.16 10.57 7.53
CA PHE A 283 -6.83 11.01 6.30
C PHE A 283 -8.36 10.79 6.32
N ASN A 284 -8.81 9.69 6.93
CA ASN A 284 -10.23 9.33 7.01
C ASN A 284 -10.93 9.94 8.24
N GLN A 285 -10.21 10.65 9.11
CA GLN A 285 -10.79 11.16 10.37
C GLN A 285 -11.88 12.20 10.13
N LYS A 286 -11.72 13.08 9.13
CA LYS A 286 -12.75 14.06 8.77
C LYS A 286 -14.02 13.39 8.25
N LYS A 287 -13.88 12.39 7.38
CA LYS A 287 -15.01 11.61 6.85
C LYS A 287 -15.70 10.82 7.96
N ALA A 288 -14.93 10.13 8.81
CA ALA A 288 -15.44 9.39 9.95
C ALA A 288 -16.18 10.30 10.95
N ALA A 289 -15.70 11.52 11.18
CA ALA A 289 -16.37 12.49 12.01
C ALA A 289 -17.76 12.86 11.46
N VAL A 290 -17.88 13.07 10.15
CA VAL A 290 -19.17 13.32 9.49
C VAL A 290 -20.08 12.09 9.58
N GLN A 291 -19.55 10.89 9.35
CA GLN A 291 -20.32 9.63 9.38
C GLN A 291 -20.88 9.31 10.76
N ILE A 292 -20.15 9.65 11.81
CA ILE A 292 -20.54 9.44 13.20
C ILE A 292 -21.41 10.61 13.71
N SER A 293 -21.29 11.80 13.13
CA SER A 293 -22.06 12.99 13.55
C SER A 293 -23.56 12.73 13.56
N GLY A 294 -24.18 12.83 14.74
CA GLY A 294 -25.62 12.61 14.95
C GLY A 294 -26.06 11.15 15.11
N LYS A 295 -25.15 10.17 15.09
CA LYS A 295 -25.49 8.73 15.20
C LYS A 295 -24.84 8.08 16.40
N SER A 296 -25.60 7.33 17.19
CA SER A 296 -25.11 6.65 18.39
C SER A 296 -24.35 5.35 18.07
N SER A 297 -23.62 4.84 19.06
CA SER A 297 -23.04 3.48 19.04
C SER A 297 -24.09 2.41 18.72
N ARG A 298 -25.27 2.49 19.33
CA ARG A 298 -26.40 1.59 19.05
C ARG A 298 -26.81 1.57 17.57
N HIS A 299 -26.80 2.73 16.91
CA HIS A 299 -27.08 2.79 15.48
C HIS A 299 -26.03 2.04 14.65
N MET A 300 -24.74 2.19 14.99
CA MET A 300 -23.66 1.47 14.30
C MET A 300 -23.73 -0.03 14.55
N ALA A 301 -24.13 -0.46 15.75
CA ALA A 301 -24.38 -1.87 16.05
C ALA A 301 -25.50 -2.46 15.17
N ILE A 302 -26.62 -1.74 15.01
CA ILE A 302 -27.72 -2.17 14.11
C ILE A 302 -27.23 -2.30 12.66
N CYS A 303 -26.40 -1.37 12.19
CA CYS A 303 -25.83 -1.45 10.84
C CYS A 303 -24.93 -2.68 10.69
N LEU A 304 -24.11 -2.99 11.71
CA LEU A 304 -23.30 -4.21 11.75
C LEU A 304 -24.17 -5.47 11.69
N ASP A 305 -25.23 -5.54 12.49
CA ASP A 305 -26.15 -6.69 12.51
C ASP A 305 -26.78 -6.92 11.13
N ILE A 306 -27.23 -5.85 10.46
CA ILE A 306 -27.76 -5.91 9.09
C ILE A 306 -26.73 -6.48 8.11
N THR A 307 -25.47 -6.06 8.20
CA THR A 307 -24.41 -6.58 7.32
C THR A 307 -23.98 -8.01 7.63
N LEU A 308 -24.05 -8.43 8.90
CA LEU A 308 -23.75 -9.80 9.34
C LEU A 308 -24.83 -10.77 8.88
N ASP A 309 -26.10 -10.42 9.07
CA ASP A 309 -27.24 -11.18 8.56
C ASP A 309 -27.18 -11.35 7.04
N ALA A 310 -26.76 -10.31 6.33
CA ALA A 310 -26.57 -10.36 4.89
C ALA A 310 -25.44 -11.34 4.51
N GLU A 311 -24.30 -11.30 5.20
CA GLU A 311 -23.18 -12.22 4.94
C GLU A 311 -23.57 -13.68 5.19
N ILE A 312 -24.31 -13.96 6.28
CA ILE A 312 -24.82 -15.30 6.59
C ILE A 312 -25.74 -15.80 5.47
N LYS A 313 -26.65 -14.93 5.00
CA LYS A 313 -27.58 -15.27 3.90
C LYS A 313 -26.87 -15.51 2.59
N CYS A 314 -25.84 -14.73 2.25
CA CYS A 314 -25.04 -14.97 1.05
C CYS A 314 -24.28 -16.30 1.09
N LYS A 315 -23.90 -16.78 2.28
CA LYS A 315 -23.24 -18.10 2.45
C LYS A 315 -24.21 -19.27 2.51
N THR A 316 -25.52 -19.00 2.55
CA THR A 316 -26.54 -20.04 2.56
C THR A 316 -26.94 -20.35 1.12
N THR A 317 -26.90 -21.62 0.74
CA THR A 317 -27.18 -22.06 -0.64
C THR A 317 -28.57 -21.64 -1.12
N GLY A 318 -28.66 -21.18 -2.36
CA GLY A 318 -29.93 -20.92 -3.06
C GLY A 318 -30.44 -19.47 -3.03
N TYR A 319 -29.75 -18.53 -2.39
CA TYR A 319 -30.13 -17.11 -2.42
C TYR A 319 -29.29 -16.28 -3.39
N PRO A 320 -29.88 -15.27 -4.07
CA PRO A 320 -29.14 -14.35 -4.93
C PRO A 320 -28.27 -13.39 -4.07
N GLU A 321 -26.96 -13.63 -4.06
CA GLU A 321 -25.99 -12.90 -3.23
C GLU A 321 -25.98 -11.39 -3.49
N GLU A 322 -26.05 -10.98 -4.77
CA GLU A 322 -26.06 -9.57 -5.17
C GLU A 322 -27.28 -8.83 -4.58
N ALA A 323 -28.46 -9.43 -4.72
CA ALA A 323 -29.71 -8.83 -4.24
C ALA A 323 -29.74 -8.71 -2.71
N ILE A 324 -29.17 -9.69 -2.00
CA ILE A 324 -29.04 -9.64 -0.54
C ILE A 324 -28.12 -8.49 -0.12
N CYS A 325 -26.94 -8.39 -0.72
CA CYS A 325 -25.98 -7.33 -0.42
C CYS A 325 -26.57 -5.94 -0.71
N ARG A 326 -27.15 -5.76 -1.90
CA ARG A 326 -27.82 -4.52 -2.31
C ARG A 326 -28.91 -4.12 -1.32
N ARG A 327 -29.79 -5.06 -0.93
CA ARG A 327 -30.87 -4.81 0.04
C ARG A 327 -30.32 -4.41 1.40
N ALA A 328 -29.25 -5.04 1.88
CA ALA A 328 -28.64 -4.71 3.17
C ALA A 328 -28.13 -3.26 3.19
N LEU A 329 -27.44 -2.84 2.13
CA LEU A 329 -26.87 -1.49 2.03
C LEU A 329 -27.94 -0.42 1.84
N MET A 330 -28.98 -0.71 1.04
CA MET A 330 -30.13 0.18 0.92
C MET A 330 -30.84 0.38 2.25
N ARG A 331 -31.00 -0.67 3.08
CA ARG A 331 -31.58 -0.55 4.43
C ARG A 331 -30.74 0.37 5.32
N ILE A 332 -29.41 0.28 5.25
CA ILE A 332 -28.49 1.16 6.00
C ILE A 332 -28.59 2.60 5.49
N ALA A 333 -28.64 2.81 4.17
CA ALA A 333 -28.80 4.13 3.58
C ALA A 333 -30.13 4.79 3.96
N MET A 334 -31.23 4.03 3.93
CA MET A 334 -32.54 4.53 4.36
C MET A 334 -32.56 4.90 5.85
N ALA A 335 -31.91 4.12 6.71
CA ALA A 335 -31.78 4.43 8.13
C ALA A 335 -30.92 5.69 8.42
N ASN A 336 -30.06 6.07 7.47
CA ASN A 336 -29.14 7.20 7.57
C ASN A 336 -29.59 8.45 6.82
N ARG A 337 -30.72 8.39 6.10
CA ARG A 337 -31.25 9.51 5.33
C ARG A 337 -31.67 10.63 6.29
N LYS A 338 -31.12 11.83 6.08
CA LYS A 338 -31.62 13.04 6.75
C LYS A 338 -33.04 13.31 6.25
N ARG A 339 -33.99 13.45 7.18
CA ARG A 339 -35.37 13.89 6.86
C ARG A 339 -35.38 15.35 6.43
#